data_AF-A0A2T0FFR5-F1
#
_entry.id   AF-A0A2T0FFR5-F1
#
_cell.length_a   1.000
_cell.length_b   1.000
_cell.length_c   1.000
_cell.angle_alpha   90.00
_cell.angle_beta   90.00
_cell.angle_gamma   90.00
#
_symmetry.space_group_name_H-M   'P 1'
#
loop_
_entity.id
_entity.type
_entity.pdbx_description
1 polymer ?
#
loop_
_entity_poly.entity_id
_entity_poly.type
_entity_poly.pdbx_seq_one_letter_code
_entity_poly.pdbx_strand_id
1 'polypeptide(L)'
;MARKSKLKALLQNYTTKVKANELLAEKEARRNQLASGKKPSQKLGKHAPESALSPTWIPFADRDNVVLIGEGDFSFAVSCLDENYVNSLCATSLDSRAQVEEKYDDGKTHLDFLSGDERASVLHDVDGTCLTASKSLAKYLSTPLPENGRFVFVFNFPHLGNSVADQDRNIRQHQQLLADFFAQVRLIAPNAACAAGS
;
A
#
# COMPACT_ATOMS: atom_id res chain seq x y z
N MET A 1 -53.16 4.80 38.55
CA MET A 1 -52.35 4.41 37.39
C MET A 1 -51.81 5.58 36.53
N ALA A 2 -51.76 6.84 36.99
CA ALA A 2 -51.51 8.02 36.13
C ALA A 2 -50.07 8.60 36.11
N ARG A 3 -49.11 8.06 36.87
CA ARG A 3 -47.72 8.61 36.95
C ARG A 3 -46.72 8.00 35.96
N LYS A 4 -46.93 6.75 35.51
CA LYS A 4 -46.03 6.05 34.57
C LYS A 4 -46.18 6.53 33.12
N SER A 5 -47.37 6.98 32.71
CA SER A 5 -47.63 7.48 31.35
C SER A 5 -46.95 8.82 31.07
N LYS A 6 -46.89 9.72 32.07
CA LYS A 6 -46.24 11.04 31.94
C LYS A 6 -44.72 10.94 31.76
N LEU A 7 -44.07 10.00 32.43
CA LEU A 7 -42.62 9.78 32.30
C LEU A 7 -42.25 9.20 30.93
N LYS A 8 -43.06 8.27 30.40
CA LYS A 8 -42.86 7.72 29.06
C LYS A 8 -43.00 8.79 27.97
N ALA A 9 -43.99 9.67 28.11
CA ALA A 9 -44.16 10.81 27.21
C ALA A 9 -42.99 11.81 27.30
N LEU A 10 -42.45 12.05 28.50
CA LEU A 10 -41.28 12.92 28.70
C LEU A 10 -40.02 12.36 28.00
N LEU A 11 -39.77 11.06 28.13
CA LEU A 11 -38.63 10.39 27.48
C LEU A 11 -38.76 10.37 25.96
N GLN A 12 -39.97 10.15 25.43
CA GLN A 12 -40.23 10.24 23.99
C GLN A 12 -40.02 11.66 23.47
N ASN A 13 -40.43 12.68 24.22
CA ASN A 13 -40.20 14.07 23.86
C ASN A 13 -38.71 14.45 23.91
N TYR A 14 -37.97 13.95 24.89
CA TYR A 14 -36.52 14.18 24.99
C TYR A 14 -35.77 13.52 23.82
N THR A 15 -36.04 12.25 23.53
CA THR A 15 -35.41 11.54 22.41
C THR A 15 -35.75 12.16 21.05
N THR A 16 -36.99 12.65 20.87
CA THR A 16 -37.39 13.37 19.66
C THR A 16 -36.65 14.71 19.54
N LYS A 17 -36.45 15.44 20.64
CA LYS A 17 -35.67 16.69 20.64
C LYS A 17 -34.19 16.46 20.34
N VAL A 18 -33.59 15.41 20.88
CA VAL A 18 -32.18 15.05 20.60
C VAL A 18 -31.99 14.72 19.11
N LYS A 19 -32.85 13.86 18.55
CA LYS A 19 -32.81 13.52 17.11
C LYS A 19 -33.03 14.73 16.20
N ALA A 20 -33.91 15.66 16.59
CA ALA A 20 -34.14 16.88 15.84
C ALA A 20 -32.89 17.78 15.83
N ASN A 21 -32.17 17.89 16.96
CA ASN A 21 -30.93 18.66 17.04
C ASN A 21 -29.79 18.02 16.24
N GLU A 22 -29.67 16.70 16.25
CA GLU A 22 -28.69 15.97 15.44
C GLU A 22 -28.93 16.20 13.93
N LEU A 23 -30.18 16.12 13.47
CA LEU A 23 -30.54 16.40 12.08
C LEU A 23 -30.32 17.86 11.68
N LEU A 24 -30.47 18.80 12.62
CA LEU A 24 -30.18 20.21 12.37
C LEU A 24 -28.67 20.45 12.23
N ALA A 25 -27.86 19.83 13.11
CA ALA A 25 -26.40 19.90 13.02
C ALA A 25 -25.87 19.29 11.71
N GLU A 26 -26.43 18.17 11.26
CA GLU A 26 -26.06 17.53 9.99
C GLU A 26 -26.47 18.37 8.77
N LYS A 27 -27.63 19.02 8.81
CA LYS A 27 -28.07 19.98 7.78
C LYS A 27 -27.19 21.24 7.76
N GLU A 28 -26.78 21.74 8.92
CA GLU A 28 -25.86 22.88 9.02
C GLU A 28 -24.45 22.52 8.54
N ALA A 29 -23.94 21.34 8.86
CA ALA A 29 -22.66 20.84 8.34
C ALA A 29 -22.70 20.70 6.81
N ARG A 30 -23.78 20.14 6.25
CA ARG A 30 -23.98 20.04 4.80
C ARG A 30 -24.10 21.43 4.15
N ARG A 31 -24.79 22.38 4.81
CA ARG A 31 -24.89 23.78 4.34
C ARG A 31 -23.53 24.48 4.37
N ASN A 32 -22.70 24.25 5.39
CA ASN A 32 -21.36 24.83 5.48
C ASN A 32 -20.40 24.24 4.43
N GLN A 33 -20.50 22.95 4.09
CA GLN A 33 -19.76 22.35 2.97
C GLN A 33 -20.17 22.93 1.61
N LEU A 34 -21.47 23.21 1.41
CA LEU A 34 -22.00 23.83 0.19
C LEU A 34 -21.68 25.34 0.11
N ALA A 35 -21.59 26.03 1.25
CA ALA A 35 -21.25 27.45 1.33
C ALA A 35 -19.73 27.72 1.26
N SER A 36 -18.88 26.76 1.66
CA SER A 36 -17.45 26.80 1.37
C SER A 36 -17.22 26.46 -0.11
N GLY A 37 -17.45 27.43 -0.99
CA GLY A 37 -17.25 27.34 -2.43
C GLY A 37 -15.79 27.16 -2.87
N LYS A 38 -15.08 26.16 -2.34
CA LYS A 38 -13.90 25.59 -2.99
C LYS A 38 -14.37 24.50 -3.96
N LYS A 39 -14.79 24.92 -5.14
CA LYS A 39 -14.75 24.03 -6.31
C LYS A 39 -13.29 23.58 -6.47
N PRO A 40 -12.96 22.29 -6.61
CA PRO A 40 -11.67 21.93 -7.18
C PRO A 40 -11.71 22.45 -8.61
N SER A 41 -10.91 23.47 -8.90
CA SER A 41 -10.71 23.93 -10.26
C SER A 41 -10.03 22.81 -11.04
N GLN A 42 -10.79 22.02 -11.79
CA GLN A 42 -10.27 21.37 -12.98
C GLN A 42 -9.86 22.50 -13.95
N LYS A 43 -8.60 22.92 -13.87
CA LYS A 43 -7.95 23.50 -15.03
C LYS A 43 -7.74 22.32 -15.98
N LEU A 44 -8.61 22.18 -16.98
CA LEU A 44 -8.23 21.55 -18.24
C LEU A 44 -7.08 22.39 -18.81
N GLY A 45 -5.86 22.03 -18.43
CA GLY A 45 -4.66 22.45 -19.12
C GLY A 45 -4.75 21.88 -20.53
N LYS A 46 -4.90 22.77 -21.51
CA LYS A 46 -4.58 22.49 -22.91
C LYS A 46 -3.22 21.81 -22.94
N HIS A 47 -3.08 20.73 -23.71
CA HIS A 47 -1.83 20.01 -23.96
C HIS A 47 -0.65 20.96 -23.98
N ALA A 48 0.08 21.01 -22.86
CA ALA A 48 1.44 21.48 -22.87
C ALA A 48 2.21 20.45 -23.71
N PRO A 49 3.17 20.88 -24.55
CA PRO A 49 4.09 19.93 -25.15
C PRO A 49 4.70 19.14 -24.00
N GLU A 50 4.96 17.87 -24.24
CA GLU A 50 5.71 16.94 -23.41
C GLU A 50 7.06 17.56 -23.04
N SER A 51 7.03 18.50 -22.09
CA SER A 51 8.22 19.13 -21.56
C SER A 51 8.81 18.08 -20.66
N ALA A 52 9.92 17.49 -21.14
CA ALA A 52 10.76 16.52 -20.44
C ALA A 52 10.54 16.63 -18.93
N LEU A 53 9.76 15.68 -18.39
CA LEU A 53 9.60 15.52 -16.96
C LEU A 53 11.01 15.49 -16.39
N SER A 54 11.28 16.27 -15.35
CA SER A 54 12.51 16.10 -14.57
C SER A 54 12.69 14.60 -14.33
N PRO A 55 13.89 14.03 -14.53
CA PRO A 55 14.07 12.59 -14.49
C PRO A 55 13.42 12.05 -13.22
N THR A 56 12.39 11.22 -13.41
CA THR A 56 11.68 10.58 -12.30
C THR A 56 12.75 9.89 -11.46
N TRP A 57 12.79 10.21 -10.17
CA TRP A 57 13.77 9.60 -9.29
C TRP A 57 13.43 8.12 -9.11
N ILE A 58 14.30 7.24 -9.60
CA ILE A 58 14.20 5.78 -9.46
C ILE A 58 15.29 5.34 -8.47
N PRO A 59 14.95 4.59 -7.40
CA PRO A 59 15.89 4.26 -6.33
C PRO A 59 16.86 3.11 -6.68
N PHE A 60 16.76 2.55 -7.88
CA PHE A 60 17.55 1.44 -8.40
C PHE A 60 17.94 1.68 -9.86
N ALA A 61 18.92 0.93 -10.35
CA ALA A 61 19.39 0.96 -11.73
C ALA A 61 19.21 -0.40 -12.42
N ASP A 62 19.40 -0.41 -13.74
CA ASP A 62 19.36 -1.58 -14.62
C ASP A 62 20.30 -2.74 -14.22
N ARG A 63 21.32 -2.47 -13.42
CA ARG A 63 22.26 -3.45 -12.84
C ARG A 63 21.84 -3.99 -11.47
N ASP A 64 20.82 -3.42 -10.84
CA ASP A 64 20.43 -3.80 -9.48
C ASP A 64 19.47 -5.01 -9.52
N ASN A 65 19.62 -5.90 -8.54
CA ASN A 65 18.65 -6.97 -8.29
C ASN A 65 17.61 -6.44 -7.31
N VAL A 66 16.36 -6.31 -7.75
CA VAL A 66 15.30 -5.71 -6.93
C VAL A 66 14.46 -6.78 -6.26
N VAL A 67 14.10 -6.56 -5.00
CA VAL A 67 13.19 -7.40 -4.22
C VAL A 67 11.99 -6.56 -3.82
N LEU A 68 10.83 -6.84 -4.42
CA LEU A 68 9.58 -6.17 -4.12
C LEU A 68 8.84 -6.93 -3.02
N ILE A 69 8.56 -6.25 -1.92
CA ILE A 69 7.89 -6.80 -0.76
C ILE A 69 6.46 -6.29 -0.70
N GLY A 70 5.51 -7.22 -0.60
CA GLY A 70 4.09 -6.89 -0.46
C GLY A 70 3.43 -6.38 -1.74
N GLU A 71 3.78 -6.96 -2.89
CA GLU A 71 3.02 -6.76 -4.12
C GLU A 71 1.58 -7.26 -3.94
N GLY A 72 0.65 -6.50 -4.54
CA GLY A 72 -0.76 -6.89 -4.64
C GLY A 72 -1.02 -7.60 -5.96
N ASP A 73 -1.22 -6.81 -7.02
CA ASP A 73 -1.57 -7.29 -8.36
C ASP A 73 -0.36 -7.55 -9.26
N PHE A 74 0.87 -7.33 -8.78
CA PHE A 74 2.13 -7.47 -9.52
C PHE A 74 2.33 -6.50 -10.69
N SER A 75 1.49 -5.47 -10.83
CA SER A 75 1.59 -4.50 -11.94
C SER A 75 2.91 -3.72 -11.91
N PHE A 76 3.40 -3.35 -10.72
CA PHE A 76 4.67 -2.65 -10.56
C PHE A 76 5.85 -3.53 -10.95
N ALA A 77 5.81 -4.80 -10.58
CA ALA A 77 6.81 -5.78 -10.99
C ALA A 77 6.90 -5.93 -12.51
N VAL A 78 5.76 -6.04 -13.19
CA VAL A 78 5.68 -6.10 -14.66
C VAL A 78 6.30 -4.85 -15.29
N SER A 79 5.90 -3.66 -14.82
CA SER A 79 6.43 -2.39 -15.33
C SER A 79 7.95 -2.27 -15.17
N CYS A 80 8.52 -2.76 -14.06
CA CYS A 80 9.98 -2.72 -13.85
C CYS A 80 10.75 -3.56 -14.87
N LEU A 81 10.20 -4.70 -15.28
CA LEU A 81 10.84 -5.62 -16.23
C LEU A 81 10.63 -5.21 -17.69
N ASP A 82 9.44 -4.72 -18.02
CA ASP A 82 9.08 -4.28 -19.36
C ASP A 82 9.91 -3.06 -19.79
N GLU A 83 10.08 -2.10 -18.87
CA GLU A 83 10.91 -0.91 -19.07
C GLU A 83 12.43 -1.16 -18.85
N ASN A 84 12.81 -2.39 -18.54
CA ASN A 84 14.20 -2.80 -18.32
C ASN A 84 14.94 -1.96 -17.25
N TYR A 85 14.23 -1.63 -16.16
CA TYR A 85 14.80 -0.82 -15.06
C TYR A 85 15.68 -1.60 -14.09
N VAL A 86 15.72 -2.93 -14.18
CA VAL A 86 16.36 -3.82 -13.21
C VAL A 86 17.09 -4.97 -13.90
N ASN A 87 18.11 -5.52 -13.25
CA ASN A 87 18.84 -6.69 -13.77
C ASN A 87 18.03 -7.96 -13.56
N SER A 88 17.52 -8.13 -12.34
CA SER A 88 16.60 -9.20 -11.97
C SER A 88 15.63 -8.73 -10.89
N LEU A 89 14.48 -9.40 -10.80
CA LEU A 89 13.39 -9.01 -9.93
C LEU A 89 12.85 -10.22 -9.15
N CYS A 90 12.76 -10.09 -7.82
CA CYS A 90 11.98 -10.99 -6.99
C CYS A 90 10.75 -10.24 -6.48
N ALA A 91 9.58 -10.57 -7.02
CA ALA A 91 8.30 -10.00 -6.60
C ALA A 91 7.65 -10.92 -5.55
N THR A 92 7.24 -10.36 -4.42
CA THR A 92 6.67 -11.13 -3.32
C THR A 92 5.31 -10.60 -2.88
N SER A 93 4.35 -11.48 -2.61
CA SER A 93 3.04 -11.13 -2.05
C SER A 93 2.82 -11.77 -0.69
N LEU A 94 2.04 -11.08 0.17
CA LEU A 94 1.55 -11.67 1.41
C LEU A 94 0.44 -12.70 1.14
N ASP A 95 -0.37 -12.46 0.11
CA ASP A 95 -1.41 -13.36 -0.34
C ASP A 95 -0.82 -14.57 -1.09
N SER A 96 -1.52 -15.70 -1.02
CA SER A 96 -1.25 -16.87 -1.87
C SER A 96 -1.60 -16.57 -3.32
N ARG A 97 -1.03 -17.35 -4.26
CA ARG A 97 -1.32 -17.19 -5.70
C ARG A 97 -2.83 -17.16 -6.01
N ALA A 98 -3.58 -18.09 -5.44
CA ALA A 98 -5.02 -18.19 -5.69
C ALA A 98 -5.77 -16.94 -5.20
N GLN A 99 -5.36 -16.37 -4.06
CA GLN A 99 -5.95 -15.14 -3.54
C GLN A 99 -5.63 -13.93 -4.42
N VAL A 100 -4.43 -13.86 -5.01
CA VAL A 100 -4.07 -12.80 -5.96
C VAL A 100 -4.96 -12.89 -7.20
N GLU A 101 -5.12 -14.08 -7.77
CA GLU A 101 -5.98 -14.31 -8.94
C GLU A 101 -7.47 -14.05 -8.66
N GLU A 102 -7.92 -14.23 -7.40
CA GLU A 102 -9.29 -13.92 -6.98
C GLU A 102 -9.52 -12.43 -6.71
N LYS A 103 -8.54 -11.73 -6.11
CA LYS A 103 -8.67 -10.33 -5.71
C LYS A 103 -8.44 -9.34 -6.85
N TYR A 104 -7.65 -9.71 -7.85
CA TYR A 104 -7.22 -8.81 -8.92
C TYR A 104 -7.50 -9.40 -10.29
N ASP A 105 -8.37 -8.75 -11.07
CA ASP A 105 -8.76 -9.19 -12.41
C ASP A 105 -7.54 -9.41 -13.33
N ASP A 106 -6.57 -8.51 -13.27
CA ASP A 106 -5.33 -8.55 -14.07
C ASP A 106 -4.19 -9.37 -13.41
N GLY A 107 -4.39 -9.82 -12.17
CA GLY A 107 -3.33 -10.50 -11.39
C GLY A 107 -2.80 -11.75 -12.08
N LYS A 108 -3.69 -12.53 -12.72
CA LYS A 108 -3.28 -13.72 -13.48
C LYS A 108 -2.38 -13.36 -14.66
N THR A 109 -2.73 -12.32 -15.42
CA THR A 109 -1.97 -11.84 -16.58
C THR A 109 -0.57 -11.41 -16.17
N HIS A 110 -0.45 -10.65 -15.08
CA HIS A 110 0.84 -10.22 -14.56
C HIS A 110 1.69 -11.40 -14.07
N LEU A 111 1.08 -12.35 -13.36
CA LEU A 111 1.78 -13.55 -12.90
C LEU A 111 2.28 -14.43 -14.05
N ASP A 112 1.49 -14.56 -15.11
CA ASP A 112 1.87 -15.33 -16.30
C ASP A 112 3.01 -14.63 -17.07
N PHE A 113 2.99 -13.29 -17.18
CA PHE A 113 4.10 -12.50 -17.71
C PHE A 113 5.38 -12.72 -16.91
N LEU A 114 5.32 -12.57 -15.58
CA LEU A 114 6.47 -12.74 -14.70
C LEU A 114 7.00 -14.17 -14.70
N SER A 115 6.13 -15.18 -14.82
CA SER A 115 6.57 -16.58 -14.88
C SER A 115 7.26 -16.92 -16.21
N GLY A 116 7.05 -16.12 -17.25
CA GLY A 116 7.67 -16.27 -18.57
C GLY A 116 9.02 -15.58 -18.73
N ASP A 117 9.39 -14.66 -17.84
CA ASP A 117 10.68 -13.93 -17.89
C ASP A 117 11.71 -14.60 -16.97
N GLU A 118 12.88 -14.96 -17.50
CA GLU A 118 13.96 -15.61 -16.75
C GLU A 118 14.59 -14.71 -15.67
N ARG A 119 14.41 -13.39 -15.78
CA ARG A 119 14.90 -12.40 -14.82
C ARG A 119 13.98 -12.25 -13.61
N ALA A 120 12.79 -12.83 -13.66
CA ALA A 120 11.77 -12.68 -12.65
C ALA A 120 11.66 -13.92 -11.74
N SER A 121 11.34 -13.70 -10.48
CA SER A 121 10.97 -14.73 -9.53
C SER A 121 9.79 -14.25 -8.72
N VAL A 122 8.73 -15.06 -8.66
CA VAL A 122 7.52 -14.75 -7.90
C VAL A 122 7.42 -15.64 -6.68
N LEU A 123 7.29 -15.03 -5.50
CA LEU A 123 7.09 -15.74 -4.23
C LEU A 123 5.78 -15.29 -3.59
N HIS A 124 5.01 -16.24 -3.07
CA HIS A 124 3.76 -15.97 -2.36
C HIS A 124 3.92 -16.30 -0.88
N ASP A 125 2.94 -15.86 -0.07
CA ASP A 125 2.91 -16.10 1.37
C ASP A 125 4.16 -15.55 2.09
N VAL A 126 4.69 -14.41 1.62
CA VAL A 126 5.86 -13.74 2.18
C VAL A 126 5.42 -12.56 3.03
N ASP A 127 5.67 -12.66 4.34
CA ASP A 127 5.47 -11.57 5.28
C ASP A 127 6.72 -10.69 5.38
N GLY A 128 6.56 -9.39 5.10
CA GLY A 128 7.62 -8.38 5.19
C GLY A 128 8.23 -8.25 6.60
N THR A 129 7.50 -8.64 7.65
CA THR A 129 7.98 -8.64 9.04
C THR A 129 8.67 -9.94 9.45
N CYS A 130 8.68 -10.96 8.60
CA CYS A 130 9.26 -12.28 8.85
C CYS A 130 10.09 -12.82 7.67
N LEU A 131 10.86 -11.95 6.99
CA LEU A 131 11.60 -12.33 5.76
C LEU A 131 12.62 -13.45 5.97
N THR A 132 13.19 -13.59 7.17
CA THR A 132 14.14 -14.65 7.52
C THR A 132 13.55 -16.06 7.44
N ALA A 133 12.22 -16.20 7.50
CA ALA A 133 11.53 -17.49 7.42
C ALA A 133 11.47 -18.05 5.97
N SER A 134 11.56 -17.19 4.95
CA SER A 134 11.43 -17.59 3.56
C SER A 134 12.75 -18.15 3.01
N LYS A 135 12.84 -19.49 2.95
CA LYS A 135 13.98 -20.18 2.34
C LYS A 135 14.15 -19.83 0.85
N SER A 136 13.04 -19.64 0.15
CA SER A 136 13.05 -19.26 -1.27
C SER A 136 13.66 -17.87 -1.48
N LEU A 137 13.33 -16.92 -0.60
CA LEU A 137 13.94 -15.60 -0.62
C LEU A 137 15.44 -15.68 -0.30
N ALA A 138 15.84 -16.45 0.71
CA ALA A 138 17.26 -16.66 1.02
C ALA A 138 18.04 -17.27 -0.16
N LYS A 139 17.42 -18.20 -0.91
CA LYS A 139 17.99 -18.76 -2.15
C LYS A 139 18.16 -17.68 -3.22
N TYR A 140 17.16 -16.82 -3.42
CA TYR A 140 17.25 -15.71 -4.37
C TYR A 140 18.37 -14.72 -3.98
N LEU A 141 18.49 -14.38 -2.70
CA LEU A 141 19.56 -13.48 -2.21
C LEU A 141 20.97 -14.08 -2.31
N SER A 142 21.07 -15.40 -2.52
CA SER A 142 22.34 -16.07 -2.79
C SER A 142 22.75 -16.02 -4.27
N THR A 143 21.91 -15.44 -5.14
CA THR A 143 22.25 -15.28 -6.56
C THR A 143 23.42 -14.31 -6.73
N PRO A 144 24.36 -14.59 -7.67
CA PRO A 144 25.44 -13.67 -7.95
C PRO A 144 24.92 -12.31 -8.41
N LEU A 145 25.51 -11.24 -7.86
CA LEU A 145 25.26 -9.88 -8.32
C LEU A 145 26.18 -9.55 -9.50
N PRO A 146 25.71 -8.73 -10.46
CA PRO A 146 26.57 -8.18 -11.50
C PRO A 146 27.58 -7.19 -10.91
N GLU A 147 28.58 -6.79 -11.71
CA GLU A 147 29.60 -5.84 -11.28
C GLU A 147 28.98 -4.51 -10.86
N ASN A 148 29.29 -4.04 -9.65
CA ASN A 148 28.68 -2.85 -9.02
C ASN A 148 27.15 -2.92 -8.85
N GLY A 149 26.56 -4.11 -8.94
CA GLY A 149 25.16 -4.36 -8.62
C GLY A 149 24.96 -4.56 -7.11
N ARG A 150 23.73 -4.32 -6.66
CA ARG A 150 23.31 -4.55 -5.27
C ARG A 150 21.89 -5.11 -5.21
N PHE A 151 21.53 -5.63 -4.05
CA PHE A 151 20.12 -5.89 -3.75
C PHE A 151 19.44 -4.60 -3.27
N VAL A 152 18.30 -4.28 -3.87
CA VAL A 152 17.44 -3.16 -3.44
C VAL A 152 16.10 -3.73 -3.01
N PHE A 153 15.76 -3.50 -1.74
CA PHE A 153 14.49 -3.94 -1.16
C PHE A 153 13.50 -2.78 -1.21
N VAL A 154 12.32 -3.03 -1.78
CA VAL A 154 11.29 -2.02 -2.00
C VAL A 154 10.00 -2.51 -1.34
N PHE A 155 9.43 -1.68 -0.47
CA PHE A 155 8.13 -1.93 0.16
C PHE A 155 7.24 -0.70 -0.06
N ASN A 156 6.61 -0.64 -1.25
CA ASN A 156 5.95 0.58 -1.74
C ASN A 156 4.71 0.97 -0.95
N PHE A 157 3.85 -0.01 -0.64
CA PHE A 157 2.54 0.24 -0.04
C PHE A 157 2.28 -0.70 1.15
N PRO A 158 3.01 -0.52 2.27
CA PRO A 158 2.79 -1.31 3.47
C PRO A 158 1.40 -1.05 4.03
N HIS A 159 0.53 -2.06 3.92
CA HIS A 159 -0.83 -2.00 4.44
C HIS A 159 -1.00 -2.95 5.62
N LEU A 160 -1.72 -2.47 6.62
CA LEU A 160 -2.26 -3.32 7.68
C LEU A 160 -3.73 -3.56 7.34
N GLY A 161 -4.11 -4.81 7.09
CA GLY A 161 -5.49 -5.18 6.74
C GLY A 161 -6.52 -4.94 7.86
N ASN A 162 -6.19 -4.14 8.87
CA ASN A 162 -7.04 -3.83 10.01
C ASN A 162 -7.53 -2.36 9.94
N SER A 163 -8.83 -2.17 10.08
CA SER A 163 -9.42 -0.83 10.25
C SER A 163 -9.58 -0.55 11.74
N VAL A 164 -8.57 0.06 12.36
CA VAL A 164 -8.68 0.55 13.74
C VAL A 164 -9.16 2.00 13.72
N ALA A 165 -10.31 2.27 14.35
CA ALA A 165 -10.92 3.62 14.37
C ALA A 165 -10.07 4.66 15.14
N ASP A 166 -9.27 4.19 16.10
CA ASP A 166 -8.30 5.00 16.84
C ASP A 166 -7.08 5.27 15.96
N GLN A 167 -6.94 6.53 15.54
CA GLN A 167 -5.87 6.97 14.63
C GLN A 167 -4.48 6.79 15.23
N ASP A 168 -4.29 7.04 16.53
CA ASP A 168 -2.98 6.92 17.19
C ASP A 168 -2.53 5.46 17.27
N ARG A 169 -3.48 4.54 17.45
CA ARG A 169 -3.18 3.10 17.33
C ARG A 169 -2.78 2.74 15.91
N ASN A 170 -3.52 3.22 14.91
CA ASN A 170 -3.21 2.92 13.51
C ASN A 170 -1.80 3.43 13.12
N ILE A 171 -1.47 4.68 13.49
CA ILE A 171 -0.13 5.25 13.28
C ILE A 171 0.95 4.38 13.92
N ARG A 172 0.78 3.99 15.20
CA ARG A 172 1.74 3.12 15.90
C ARG A 172 1.91 1.77 15.22
N GLN A 173 0.84 1.17 14.73
CA GLN A 173 0.92 -0.12 14.05
C GLN A 173 1.69 0.00 12.72
N HIS A 174 1.44 1.03 11.91
CA HIS A 174 2.21 1.25 10.67
C HIS A 174 3.69 1.53 10.96
N GLN A 175 3.99 2.30 12.01
CA GLN A 175 5.37 2.52 12.45
C GLN A 175 6.05 1.21 12.86
N GLN A 176 5.33 0.35 13.59
CA GLN A 176 5.83 -0.96 13.99
C GLN A 176 6.08 -1.86 12.77
N LEU A 177 5.15 -1.91 11.82
CA LEU A 177 5.29 -2.66 10.56
C LEU A 177 6.59 -2.28 9.82
N LEU A 178 6.85 -0.99 9.67
CA LEU A 178 8.07 -0.50 9.02
C LEU A 178 9.32 -0.81 9.84
N ALA A 179 9.28 -0.64 11.16
CA ALA A 179 10.40 -0.95 12.04
C ALA A 179 10.79 -2.44 11.95
N ASP A 180 9.80 -3.34 11.97
CA ASP A 180 10.01 -4.78 11.86
C ASP A 180 10.53 -5.16 10.48
N PHE A 181 9.97 -4.58 9.42
CA PHE A 181 10.47 -4.76 8.06
C PHE A 181 11.95 -4.39 7.94
N PHE A 182 12.35 -3.18 8.37
CA PHE A 182 13.74 -2.75 8.29
C PHE A 182 14.67 -3.62 9.14
N ALA A 183 14.20 -4.08 10.30
CA ALA A 183 14.94 -5.03 11.13
C ALA A 183 15.18 -6.36 10.38
N GLN A 184 14.16 -6.92 9.73
CA GLN A 184 14.31 -8.14 8.94
C GLN A 184 15.24 -7.96 7.73
N VAL A 185 15.10 -6.87 6.98
CA VAL A 185 15.99 -6.58 5.83
C VAL A 185 17.44 -6.52 6.28
N ARG A 186 17.73 -5.88 7.42
CA ARG A 186 19.08 -5.82 7.98
C ARG A 186 19.64 -7.20 8.35
N LEU A 187 18.79 -8.16 8.73
CA LEU A 187 19.22 -9.53 9.05
C LEU A 187 19.56 -10.34 7.80
N ILE A 188 18.74 -10.25 6.75
CA ILE A 188 18.94 -11.04 5.52
C ILE A 188 19.93 -10.38 4.55
N ALA A 189 20.13 -9.08 4.66
CA ALA A 189 21.01 -8.30 3.79
C ALA A 189 21.79 -7.26 4.61
N PRO A 190 22.79 -7.70 5.40
CA PRO A 190 23.53 -6.81 6.31
C PRO A 190 24.29 -5.68 5.61
N ASN A 191 24.49 -5.77 4.29
CA ASN A 191 25.14 -4.77 3.45
C ASN A 191 24.18 -4.05 2.47
N ALA A 192 22.87 -4.32 2.51
CA ALA A 192 21.92 -3.65 1.62
C ALA A 192 21.60 -2.23 2.14
N ALA A 193 21.64 -1.25 1.25
CA ALA A 193 21.13 0.08 1.53
C ALA A 193 19.60 0.07 1.44
N CYS A 194 18.91 0.33 2.55
CA CYS A 194 17.47 0.60 2.50
C CYS A 194 17.24 1.96 1.82
N ALA A 195 16.57 1.96 0.66
CA ALA A 195 16.12 3.19 0.03
C ALA A 195 14.87 3.72 0.78
N ALA A 196 15.10 4.42 1.89
CA ALA A 196 14.08 5.28 2.51
C ALA A 196 14.39 6.71 2.07
N GLY A 197 13.41 7.37 1.45
CA GLY A 197 13.56 8.65 0.76
C GLY A 197 14.31 9.73 1.53
N SER A 198 15.13 10.46 0.78
CA SER A 198 15.83 11.70 1.16
C SER A 198 15.55 12.77 0.13
#